data_AF-A0A318Z6D0-F1
#
_entry.id   AF-A0A318Z6D0-F1
#
_cell.length_a   1.000
_cell.length_b   1.000
_cell.length_c   1.000
_cell.angle_alpha   90.00
_cell.angle_beta   90.00
_cell.angle_gamma   90.00
#
_symmetry.space_group_name_H-M   'P 1'
#
loop_
_entity.id
_entity.type
_entity.pdbx_description
1 polymer ?
#
loop_
_entity_poly.entity_id
_entity_poly.type
_entity_poly.pdbx_seq_one_letter_code
_entity_poly.pdbx_strand_id
1 'polypeptide(L)'
;MTPQPLRPISYRNDPLGTVSVVPPTLAEYDFLLTGTTNDDGDRTHSVTVDPVALHLPWRSSFPAARQCKYWSEAEDAGRKLLQQLKRMDGAAITNNGHTNQAEMPLSRKEQERIVNAASAAGYMNPNCTAEAIEIIAQLNLILWIHDDILESSDSPHEVVNVQWPCEW
;
A
#
# COMPACT_ATOMS: atom_id res chain seq x y z
N MET A 1 15.50 -15.06 9.98
CA MET A 1 14.22 -15.46 9.35
C MET A 1 14.46 -15.50 7.85
N THR A 2 14.03 -16.55 7.17
CA THR A 2 14.12 -16.63 5.70
C THR A 2 13.03 -15.73 5.11
N PRO A 3 13.34 -14.76 4.25
CA PRO A 3 12.32 -13.89 3.67
C PRO A 3 11.31 -14.75 2.87
N GLN A 4 10.02 -14.62 3.16
CA GLN A 4 8.97 -15.21 2.32
C GLN A 4 8.94 -14.42 1.00
N PRO A 5 9.33 -15.03 -0.13
CA PRO A 5 9.64 -14.26 -1.33
C PRO A 5 8.40 -13.58 -1.93
N LEU A 6 7.22 -14.20 -1.79
CA LEU A 6 5.96 -13.66 -2.29
C LEU A 6 5.01 -13.38 -1.11
N ARG A 7 4.36 -12.22 -1.16
CA ARG A 7 3.36 -11.85 -0.15
C ARG A 7 2.04 -12.59 -0.44
N PRO A 8 1.33 -13.10 0.58
CA PRO A 8 0.03 -13.73 0.38
C PRO A 8 -0.98 -12.77 -0.28
N ILE A 9 -1.72 -13.28 -1.27
CA ILE A 9 -2.74 -12.53 -2.00
C ILE A 9 -4.12 -12.96 -1.48
N SER A 10 -4.76 -12.09 -0.72
CA SER A 10 -6.04 -12.39 -0.05
C SER A 10 -7.27 -11.97 -0.85
N TYR A 11 -7.11 -11.11 -1.84
CA TYR A 11 -8.21 -10.50 -2.58
C TYR A 11 -7.96 -10.51 -4.08
N ARG A 12 -9.06 -10.64 -4.83
CA ARG A 12 -9.10 -10.50 -6.29
C ARG A 12 -10.23 -9.53 -6.62
N ASN A 13 -9.88 -8.38 -7.20
CA ASN A 13 -10.86 -7.38 -7.65
C ASN A 13 -10.82 -7.27 -9.18
N ASP A 14 -11.97 -7.43 -9.83
CA ASP A 14 -12.14 -7.21 -11.28
C ASP A 14 -13.28 -6.21 -11.50
N PRO A 15 -13.03 -4.89 -11.33
CA PRO A 15 -14.09 -3.88 -11.36
C PRO A 15 -14.78 -3.76 -12.73
N LEU A 16 -14.16 -4.30 -13.78
CA LEU A 16 -14.68 -4.26 -15.15
C LEU A 16 -15.25 -5.61 -15.62
N GLY A 17 -15.28 -6.61 -14.71
CA GLY A 17 -15.70 -7.97 -15.02
C GLY A 17 -14.79 -8.70 -16.02
N THR A 18 -15.21 -9.88 -16.46
CA THR A 18 -14.45 -10.70 -17.41
C THR A 18 -14.18 -9.95 -18.71
N VAL A 19 -12.90 -9.75 -19.01
CA VAL A 19 -12.48 -9.35 -20.35
C VAL A 19 -11.78 -10.50 -21.03
N SER A 20 -12.43 -10.94 -22.10
CA SER A 20 -11.95 -11.93 -23.05
C SER A 20 -11.11 -11.25 -24.13
N VAL A 21 -10.16 -10.40 -23.75
CA VAL A 21 -9.29 -9.72 -24.71
C VAL A 21 -7.85 -9.98 -24.30
N VAL A 22 -7.18 -10.80 -25.10
CA VAL A 22 -5.71 -10.94 -25.06
C VAL A 22 -5.14 -9.52 -25.11
N PRO A 23 -4.24 -9.14 -24.18
CA PRO A 23 -3.63 -7.82 -24.21
C PRO A 23 -3.05 -7.55 -25.60
N PRO A 24 -3.32 -6.38 -26.22
CA PRO A 24 -2.76 -6.08 -27.52
C PRO A 24 -1.22 -6.08 -27.41
N THR A 25 -0.57 -7.04 -28.07
CA THR A 25 0.87 -7.06 -28.24
C THR A 25 1.24 -6.02 -29.29
N LEU A 26 1.50 -4.80 -28.84
CA LEU A 26 2.00 -3.72 -29.68
C LEU A 26 3.53 -3.78 -29.65
N ALA A 27 4.17 -3.92 -30.82
CA ALA A 27 5.63 -4.00 -30.94
C ALA A 27 6.36 -2.78 -30.33
N GLU A 28 5.67 -1.64 -30.26
CA GLU A 28 6.14 -0.43 -29.58
C GLU A 28 6.44 -0.64 -28.08
N TYR A 29 5.89 -1.70 -27.46
CA TYR A 29 6.08 -2.05 -26.07
C TYR A 29 7.00 -3.25 -25.84
N ASP A 30 7.68 -3.77 -26.86
CA ASP A 30 8.58 -4.91 -26.70
C ASP A 30 9.70 -4.64 -25.69
N PHE A 31 10.10 -3.38 -25.51
CA PHE A 31 11.08 -2.98 -24.48
C PHE A 31 10.61 -3.30 -23.05
N LEU A 32 9.30 -3.41 -22.81
CA LEU A 32 8.75 -3.78 -21.49
C LEU A 32 9.04 -5.24 -21.11
N LEU A 33 9.34 -6.11 -22.09
CA LEU A 33 9.72 -7.51 -21.84
C LEU A 33 10.99 -7.63 -20.99
N THR A 34 11.85 -6.61 -21.00
CA THR A 34 12.99 -6.52 -20.08
C THR A 34 12.57 -6.46 -18.60
N GLY A 35 11.30 -6.19 -18.30
CA GLY A 35 10.73 -6.20 -16.96
C GLY A 35 10.50 -7.60 -16.38
N THR A 36 10.52 -8.66 -17.19
CA THR A 36 10.28 -10.05 -16.73
C THR A 36 11.55 -10.76 -16.28
N THR A 37 12.72 -10.25 -16.63
CA THR A 37 13.99 -10.89 -16.25
C THR A 37 14.36 -10.55 -14.80
N ASN A 38 14.69 -11.58 -14.03
CA ASN A 38 15.42 -11.39 -12.76
C ASN A 38 16.90 -11.19 -13.12
N ASP A 39 17.25 -10.11 -13.80
CA ASP A 39 18.64 -9.86 -14.15
C ASP A 39 19.44 -9.58 -12.85
N ASP A 40 20.49 -10.37 -12.63
CA ASP A 40 21.05 -10.67 -11.29
C ASP A 40 21.79 -9.50 -10.61
N GLY A 41 21.94 -8.35 -11.27
CA GLY A 41 22.65 -7.18 -10.72
C GLY A 41 21.75 -6.19 -9.97
N ASP A 42 20.70 -5.70 -10.63
CA ASP A 42 19.96 -4.50 -10.17
C ASP A 42 18.63 -4.83 -9.47
N ARG A 43 18.23 -6.10 -9.40
CA ARG A 43 16.88 -6.51 -8.97
C ARG A 43 16.84 -7.40 -7.72
N THR A 44 17.92 -7.37 -6.94
CA THR A 44 18.18 -8.27 -5.81
C THR A 44 17.15 -8.20 -4.68
N HIS A 45 16.47 -7.07 -4.50
CA HIS A 45 15.51 -6.85 -3.42
C HIS A 45 14.05 -7.11 -3.79
N SER A 46 13.79 -7.56 -5.03
CA SER A 46 12.43 -7.78 -5.53
C SER A 46 12.20 -9.21 -6.01
N VAL A 47 10.93 -9.61 -6.10
CA VAL A 47 10.49 -10.75 -6.92
C VAL A 47 9.62 -10.27 -8.07
N THR A 48 9.72 -10.97 -9.20
CA THR A 48 8.80 -10.83 -10.32
C THR A 48 7.52 -11.60 -10.01
N VAL A 49 6.37 -10.95 -10.22
CA VAL A 49 5.03 -11.50 -10.02
C VAL A 49 4.36 -11.56 -11.38
N ASP A 50 4.00 -12.76 -11.84
CA ASP A 50 3.19 -12.97 -13.03
C ASP A 50 1.69 -13.01 -12.64
N PRO A 51 0.93 -11.94 -12.89
CA PRO A 51 -0.46 -11.87 -12.45
C PRO A 51 -1.36 -12.81 -13.24
N VAL A 52 -1.02 -13.11 -14.50
CA VAL A 52 -1.78 -14.01 -15.36
C VAL A 52 -1.62 -15.46 -14.89
N ALA A 53 -0.39 -15.88 -14.59
CA ALA A 53 -0.11 -17.19 -14.02
C ALA A 53 -0.76 -17.39 -12.64
N LEU A 54 -0.99 -16.30 -11.91
CA LEU A 54 -1.71 -16.29 -10.63
C LEU A 54 -3.24 -16.15 -10.77
N HIS A 55 -3.77 -16.17 -12.00
CA HIS A 55 -5.20 -15.99 -12.30
C HIS A 55 -5.80 -14.68 -11.76
N LEU A 56 -4.98 -13.62 -11.67
CA LEU A 56 -5.41 -12.28 -11.29
C LEU A 56 -5.87 -11.49 -12.52
N PRO A 57 -6.90 -10.63 -12.38
CA PRO A 57 -7.25 -9.66 -13.41
C PRO A 57 -6.05 -8.74 -13.67
N TRP A 58 -5.56 -8.72 -14.90
CA TRP A 58 -4.39 -7.92 -15.28
C TRP A 58 -4.72 -7.02 -16.47
N ARG A 59 -4.89 -5.72 -16.19
CA ARG A 59 -5.35 -4.70 -17.13
C ARG A 59 -4.22 -3.82 -17.61
N SER A 60 -3.11 -4.44 -17.95
CA SER A 60 -1.86 -3.75 -18.21
C SER A 60 -1.11 -4.45 -19.33
N SER A 61 -0.45 -3.66 -20.18
CA SER A 61 0.51 -4.16 -21.16
C SER A 61 1.87 -4.48 -20.53
N PHE A 62 2.09 -4.12 -19.25
CA PHE A 62 3.28 -4.58 -18.54
C PHE A 62 3.24 -6.10 -18.39
N PRO A 63 4.32 -6.81 -18.74
CA PRO A 63 4.31 -8.27 -18.80
C PRO A 63 4.35 -8.93 -17.42
N ALA A 64 4.74 -8.18 -16.39
CA ALA A 64 4.76 -8.65 -15.00
C ALA A 64 4.61 -7.46 -14.04
N ALA A 65 4.29 -7.77 -12.78
CA ALA A 65 4.46 -6.88 -11.65
C ALA A 65 5.77 -7.21 -10.91
N ARG A 66 6.20 -6.31 -10.02
CA ARG A 66 7.29 -6.59 -9.08
C ARG A 66 6.84 -6.31 -7.65
N GLN A 67 7.43 -7.03 -6.71
CA GLN A 67 7.18 -6.89 -5.29
C GLN A 67 8.49 -6.89 -4.52
N CYS A 68 8.61 -6.01 -3.52
CA CYS A 68 9.71 -6.06 -2.56
C CYS A 68 9.67 -7.37 -1.75
N LYS A 69 10.85 -7.95 -1.51
CA LYS A 69 11.01 -9.16 -0.68
C LYS A 69 10.77 -8.90 0.81
N TYR A 70 11.02 -7.66 1.26
CA TYR A 70 10.96 -7.26 2.67
C TYR A 70 9.58 -6.71 3.07
N TRP A 71 8.52 -7.28 2.50
CA TRP A 71 7.14 -6.81 2.74
C TRP A 71 6.70 -7.05 4.19
N SER A 72 7.23 -8.09 4.86
CA SER A 72 6.94 -8.38 6.26
C SER A 72 7.53 -7.31 7.18
N GLU A 73 8.75 -6.86 6.89
CA GLU A 73 9.47 -5.82 7.60
C GLU A 73 8.73 -4.49 7.48
N ALA A 74 8.21 -4.19 6.28
CA ALA A 74 7.33 -3.04 6.05
C ALA A 74 6.04 -3.09 6.90
N GLU A 75 5.37 -4.24 6.98
CA GLU A 75 4.18 -4.41 7.84
C GLU A 75 4.51 -4.25 9.34
N ASP A 76 5.63 -4.83 9.78
CA ASP A 76 6.10 -4.72 11.17
C ASP A 76 6.49 -3.28 11.53
N ALA A 77 7.15 -2.56 10.62
CA ALA A 77 7.51 -1.15 10.81
C ALA A 77 6.27 -0.26 10.93
N GLY A 78 5.24 -0.51 10.11
CA GLY A 78 3.94 0.16 10.23
C GLY A 78 3.25 -0.14 11.57
N ARG A 79 3.26 -1.40 12.01
CA ARG A 79 2.73 -1.81 13.33
C ARG A 79 3.42 -1.09 14.48
N LYS A 80 4.77 -1.05 14.47
CA LYS A 80 5.58 -0.37 15.49
C LYS A 80 5.26 1.12 15.55
N LEU A 81 5.18 1.78 14.39
CA LEU A 81 4.85 3.21 14.33
C LEU A 81 3.46 3.48 14.92
N LEU A 82 2.45 2.71 14.54
CA LEU A 82 1.10 2.94 15.04
C LEU A 82 1.00 2.73 16.56
N GLN A 83 1.67 1.71 17.09
CA GLN A 83 1.78 1.54 18.54
C GLN A 83 2.48 2.74 19.21
N GLN A 84 3.53 3.29 18.61
CA GLN A 84 4.21 4.48 19.13
C GLN A 84 3.27 5.69 19.14
N LEU A 85 2.51 5.94 18.07
CA LEU A 85 1.52 7.01 18.01
C LEU A 85 0.48 6.87 19.14
N LYS A 86 -0.10 5.67 19.31
CA LYS A 86 -1.10 5.42 20.38
C LYS A 86 -0.53 5.61 21.78
N ARG A 87 0.73 5.22 22.01
CA ARG A 87 1.42 5.46 23.29
C ARG A 87 1.64 6.95 23.53
N MET A 88 1.98 7.73 22.50
CA MET A 88 2.14 9.18 22.63
C MET A 88 0.82 9.87 22.95
N ASP A 89 -0.26 9.50 22.26
CA ASP A 89 -1.61 10.04 22.53
C ASP A 89 -2.10 9.66 23.94
N GLY A 90 -1.85 8.41 24.37
CA GLY A 90 -2.20 7.95 25.72
C GLY A 90 -1.35 8.60 26.82
N ALA A 91 -0.05 8.81 26.58
CA ALA A 91 0.86 9.47 27.52
C ALA A 91 0.51 10.96 27.71
N ALA A 92 -0.01 11.64 26.69
CA ALA A 92 -0.53 13.00 26.82
C ALA A 92 -1.74 13.08 27.77
N ILE A 93 -2.48 11.98 27.93
CA ILE A 93 -3.65 11.88 28.83
C ILE A 93 -3.23 11.46 30.25
N THR A 94 -2.13 10.71 30.41
CA THR A 94 -1.66 10.22 31.72
C THR A 94 -0.31 10.82 32.10
N ASN A 95 -0.33 11.97 32.79
CA ASN A 95 0.85 12.63 33.38
C ASN A 95 1.52 11.87 34.55
N ASN A 96 1.33 10.54 34.67
CA ASN A 96 1.90 9.74 35.75
C ASN A 96 2.70 8.56 35.21
N GLY A 97 4.02 8.72 35.27
CA GLY A 97 5.05 7.71 35.58
C GLY A 97 4.86 6.27 35.07
N HIS A 98 5.78 5.88 34.18
CA HIS A 98 6.27 4.52 33.98
C HIS A 98 5.28 3.38 34.24
N THR A 99 4.36 3.19 33.30
CA THR A 99 3.76 1.87 33.09
C THR A 99 4.54 1.17 31.99
N ASN A 100 5.00 -0.07 32.25
CA ASN A 100 5.41 -1.01 31.20
C ASN A 100 4.17 -1.27 30.34
N GLN A 101 3.91 -0.38 29.38
CA GLN A 101 2.68 -0.41 28.59
C GLN A 101 2.79 -1.56 27.59
N ALA A 102 2.08 -2.65 27.94
CA ALA A 102 1.78 -3.74 27.03
C ALA A 102 1.30 -3.20 25.68
N GLU A 103 1.60 -3.93 24.60
CA GLU A 103 1.12 -3.54 23.27
C GLU A 103 -0.39 -3.31 23.29
N MET A 104 -0.79 -2.09 22.94
CA MET A 104 -2.21 -1.77 22.84
C MET A 104 -2.81 -2.56 21.68
N PRO A 105 -3.99 -3.18 21.85
CA PRO A 105 -4.63 -3.89 20.77
C PRO A 105 -4.92 -2.93 19.61
N LEU A 106 -4.66 -3.42 18.40
CA LEU A 106 -5.00 -2.72 17.16
C LEU A 106 -6.44 -3.08 16.78
N SER A 107 -7.22 -2.07 16.43
CA SER A 107 -8.51 -2.25 15.79
C SER A 107 -8.34 -2.85 14.39
N ARG A 108 -9.44 -3.40 13.85
CA ARG A 108 -9.45 -3.92 12.48
C ARG A 108 -9.06 -2.86 11.44
N LYS A 109 -9.60 -1.64 11.55
CA LYS A 109 -9.30 -0.53 10.62
C LYS A 109 -7.81 -0.17 10.67
N GLU A 110 -7.22 -0.15 11.86
CA GLU A 110 -5.78 0.10 12.05
C GLU A 110 -4.93 -1.00 11.41
N GLN A 111 -5.30 -2.27 11.58
CA GLN A 111 -4.60 -3.39 10.95
C GLN A 111 -4.71 -3.33 9.42
N GLU A 112 -5.87 -2.96 8.88
CA GLU A 112 -6.09 -2.77 7.44
C GLU A 112 -5.22 -1.63 6.90
N ARG A 113 -5.11 -0.50 7.61
CA ARG A 113 -4.21 0.61 7.23
C ARG A 113 -2.74 0.18 7.16
N ILE A 114 -2.26 -0.57 8.14
CA ILE A 114 -0.89 -1.11 8.14
C ILE A 114 -0.65 -1.99 6.92
N VAL A 115 -1.55 -2.95 6.68
CA VAL A 115 -1.47 -3.89 5.56
C VAL A 115 -1.49 -3.13 4.24
N ASN A 116 -2.36 -2.15 4.07
CA ASN A 116 -2.44 -1.36 2.86
C ASN A 116 -1.15 -0.55 2.66
N ALA A 117 -0.59 0.06 3.71
CA ALA A 117 0.55 0.98 3.60
C ALA A 117 1.82 0.23 3.20
N ALA A 118 2.02 -0.93 3.80
CA ALA A 118 3.07 -1.88 3.43
C ALA A 118 2.86 -2.45 2.02
N SER A 119 1.60 -2.70 1.60
CA SER A 119 1.30 -3.13 0.22
C SER A 119 1.74 -2.07 -0.78
N ALA A 120 1.34 -0.82 -0.55
CA ALA A 120 1.69 0.31 -1.42
C ALA A 120 3.20 0.48 -1.49
N ALA A 121 3.89 0.43 -0.35
CA ALA A 121 5.35 0.47 -0.31
C ALA A 121 5.96 -0.65 -1.16
N GLY A 122 5.56 -1.91 -0.88
CA GLY A 122 6.14 -3.11 -1.48
C GLY A 122 5.93 -3.26 -2.99
N TYR A 123 4.79 -2.82 -3.53
CA TYR A 123 4.51 -2.92 -4.96
C TYR A 123 4.94 -1.68 -5.76
N MET A 124 4.93 -0.48 -5.15
CA MET A 124 5.35 0.74 -5.84
C MET A 124 6.87 0.95 -5.78
N ASN A 125 7.55 0.39 -4.76
CA ASN A 125 8.99 0.52 -4.56
C ASN A 125 9.66 -0.86 -4.42
N PRO A 126 9.53 -1.73 -5.44
CA PRO A 126 9.82 -3.16 -5.29
C PRO A 126 11.31 -3.47 -5.10
N ASN A 127 12.22 -2.53 -5.40
CA ASN A 127 13.66 -2.73 -5.33
C ASN A 127 14.34 -2.07 -4.12
N CYS A 128 13.57 -1.60 -3.14
CA CYS A 128 14.11 -1.02 -1.93
C CYS A 128 14.80 -2.06 -1.05
N THR A 129 15.82 -1.62 -0.31
CA THR A 129 16.38 -2.39 0.81
C THR A 129 15.33 -2.53 1.93
N ALA A 130 15.62 -3.37 2.91
CA ALA A 130 14.76 -3.56 4.07
C ALA A 130 14.52 -2.23 4.81
N GLU A 131 15.59 -1.47 5.07
CA GLU A 131 15.52 -0.20 5.80
C GLU A 131 14.71 0.85 5.05
N ALA A 132 14.91 0.93 3.73
CA ALA A 132 14.17 1.87 2.90
C ALA A 132 12.68 1.54 2.84
N ILE A 133 12.31 0.25 2.73
CA ILE A 133 10.90 -0.12 2.66
C ILE A 133 10.16 0.10 3.99
N GLU A 134 10.85 -0.07 5.13
CA GLU A 134 10.29 0.25 6.45
C GLU A 134 9.91 1.74 6.54
N ILE A 135 10.81 2.63 6.13
CA ILE A 135 10.59 4.08 6.13
C ILE A 135 9.44 4.46 5.18
N ILE A 136 9.41 3.90 3.97
CA ILE A 136 8.35 4.19 2.99
C ILE A 136 6.99 3.70 3.49
N ALA A 137 6.92 2.52 4.12
CA ALA A 137 5.68 1.99 4.68
C ALA A 137 5.16 2.86 5.83
N GLN A 138 6.05 3.33 6.70
CA GLN A 138 5.73 4.28 7.76
C GLN A 138 5.22 5.61 7.22
N LEU A 139 5.88 6.16 6.19
CA LEU A 139 5.45 7.37 5.51
C LEU A 139 4.05 7.21 4.91
N ASN A 140 3.80 6.14 4.14
CA ASN A 140 2.49 5.87 3.56
C ASN A 140 1.40 5.77 4.65
N LEU A 141 1.70 5.13 5.77
CA LEU A 141 0.77 5.01 6.89
C LEU A 141 0.41 6.38 7.48
N ILE A 142 1.40 7.26 7.68
CA ILE A 142 1.19 8.62 8.18
C ILE A 142 0.32 9.41 7.19
N LEU A 143 0.68 9.38 5.90
CA LEU A 143 -0.06 10.10 4.86
C LEU A 143 -1.54 9.74 4.88
N TRP A 144 -1.88 8.45 4.94
CA TRP A 144 -3.28 8.01 4.94
C TRP A 144 -4.02 8.22 6.25
N ILE A 145 -3.32 8.20 7.40
CA ILE A 145 -3.95 8.62 8.66
C ILE A 145 -4.39 10.08 8.55
N HIS A 146 -3.56 10.94 7.98
CA HIS A 146 -3.87 12.36 7.84
C HIS A 146 -4.87 12.65 6.71
N ASP A 147 -4.85 11.90 5.61
CA ASP A 147 -5.85 12.01 4.53
C ASP A 147 -7.27 11.76 5.05
N ASP A 148 -7.47 10.63 5.76
CA ASP A 148 -8.74 10.31 6.42
C ASP A 148 -9.19 11.39 7.44
N ILE A 149 -8.24 12.02 8.15
CA ILE A 149 -8.55 13.09 9.11
C ILE A 149 -9.05 14.34 8.38
N LEU A 150 -8.36 14.74 7.31
CA LEU A 150 -8.76 15.89 6.49
C LEU A 150 -10.16 15.68 5.90
N GLU A 151 -10.45 14.48 5.39
CA GLU A 151 -11.79 14.14 4.85
C GLU A 151 -12.87 14.04 5.94
N SER A 152 -12.52 13.62 7.16
CA SER A 152 -13.46 13.57 8.28
C SER A 152 -13.79 14.94 8.89
N SER A 153 -12.99 15.96 8.54
CA SER A 153 -13.13 17.32 9.06
C SER A 153 -14.10 18.19 8.25
N ASP A 154 -15.00 17.56 7.49
CA ASP A 154 -16.18 18.19 6.91
C ASP A 154 -17.03 18.84 8.02
N SER A 155 -16.71 20.10 8.33
CA SER A 155 -17.69 21.15 8.55
C SER A 155 -18.88 20.89 7.62
N PRO A 156 -20.14 20.98 8.08
CA PRO A 156 -21.29 20.72 7.22
C PRO A 156 -21.12 21.55 5.95
N HIS A 157 -21.04 20.88 4.80
CA HIS A 157 -21.10 21.52 3.49
C HIS A 157 -22.34 22.40 3.49
N GLU A 158 -22.15 23.70 3.70
CA GLU A 158 -23.19 24.68 3.48
C GLU A 158 -23.53 24.53 2.00
N VAL A 159 -24.68 23.94 1.74
CA VAL A 159 -25.20 23.77 0.39
C VAL A 159 -25.53 25.17 -0.09
N VAL A 160 -24.54 25.86 -0.66
CA VAL A 160 -24.78 27.11 -1.36
C VAL A 160 -25.53 26.72 -2.62
N ASN A 161 -26.85 26.80 -2.55
CA ASN A 161 -27.74 26.76 -3.69
C ASN A 161 -27.41 27.97 -4.58
N VAL A 162 -26.40 27.83 -5.44
CA VAL A 162 -26.13 28.80 -6.49
C VAL A 162 -27.19 28.58 -7.55
N GLN A 163 -28.32 29.28 -7.40
CA GLN A 163 -29.34 29.38 -8.41
C GLN A 163 -28.78 30.25 -9.54
N TRP A 164 -28.32 29.60 -10.61
CA TRP A 164 -27.91 30.29 -11.82
C TRP A 164 -29.13 30.96 -12.45
N PRO A 165 -29.13 32.29 -12.71
CA PRO A 165 -30.20 32.91 -13.46
C PRO A 165 -30.10 32.45 -14.92
N CYS A 166 -31.02 31.59 -15.34
CA CYS A 166 -31.33 31.41 -16.75
C CYS A 166 -32.19 32.60 -17.18
N GLU A 167 -31.58 33.60 -17.82
CA GLU A 167 -32.31 34.55 -18.65
C GLU A 167 -32.00 34.24 -20.12
N TRP A 168 -33.07 33.99 -20.89
CA TRP A 168 -33.07 33.88 -22.35
C TRP A 168 -33.41 35.23 -22.96
#